data_AF-A0A7V9SCB7-F1
#
_entry.id   AF-A0A7V9SCB7-F1
#
_cell.length_a   1.000
_cell.length_b   1.000
_cell.length_c   1.000
_cell.angle_alpha   90.00
_cell.angle_beta   90.00
_cell.angle_gamma   90.00
#
_symmetry.space_group_name_H-M   'P 1'
#
loop_
_entity.id
_entity.type
_entity.pdbx_description
1 polymer ?
#
loop_
_entity_poly.entity_id
_entity_poly.type
_entity_poly.pdbx_seq_one_letter_code
_entity_poly.pdbx_strand_id
1 'polypeptide(L)'
;MAPHEAAHASNQTYVRIAFILAVITIVEVAIYYLPSVRPILVPALLILSIAKFIMVVGFFMHLKFDHRLYRFMFAAGLVLTLGVYLAALAMFWTSNYAPPLPAA
;
A
#
# COMPACT_ATOMS: atom_id res chain seq x y z
N MET A 1 31.40 -25.52 -27.20
CA MET A 1 30.90 -25.06 -25.90
C MET A 1 30.82 -23.54 -25.98
N ALA A 2 29.71 -23.00 -26.45
CA ALA A 2 29.50 -21.56 -26.65
C ALA A 2 28.55 -21.03 -25.55
N PRO A 3 28.68 -19.75 -25.17
CA PRO A 3 28.47 -19.25 -23.81
C PRO A 3 27.00 -18.97 -23.49
N HIS A 4 26.61 -19.21 -22.24
CA HIS A 4 25.28 -18.94 -21.72
C HIS A 4 25.33 -17.66 -20.85
N GLU A 5 25.49 -16.49 -21.48
CA GLU A 5 25.72 -15.20 -20.79
C GLU A 5 24.64 -14.12 -21.08
N ALA A 6 23.41 -14.49 -21.45
CA ALA A 6 22.46 -13.50 -22.02
C ALA A 6 21.19 -13.13 -21.20
N ALA A 7 21.00 -13.51 -19.93
CA ALA A 7 19.66 -13.36 -19.29
C ALA A 7 19.55 -12.75 -17.88
N HIS A 8 20.62 -12.39 -17.16
CA HIS A 8 20.53 -12.20 -15.70
C HIS A 8 20.50 -10.76 -15.15
N ALA A 9 20.59 -9.71 -15.97
CA ALA A 9 20.73 -8.34 -15.46
C ALA A 9 19.40 -7.67 -14.99
N SER A 10 18.23 -8.15 -15.43
CA SER A 10 16.94 -7.55 -15.06
C SER A 10 16.31 -8.19 -13.81
N ASN A 11 16.34 -9.53 -13.72
CA ASN A 11 15.66 -10.28 -12.65
C ASN A 11 16.24 -10.06 -11.26
N GLN A 12 17.53 -9.75 -11.14
CA GLN A 12 18.20 -9.65 -9.84
C GLN A 12 17.63 -8.52 -8.97
N THR A 13 17.22 -7.40 -9.58
CA THR A 13 16.62 -6.26 -8.87
C THR A 13 15.25 -6.63 -8.29
N TYR A 14 14.41 -7.29 -9.08
CA TYR A 14 13.07 -7.73 -8.65
C TYR A 14 13.14 -8.75 -7.52
N VAL A 15 14.06 -9.72 -7.63
CA VAL A 15 14.29 -10.74 -6.58
C VAL A 15 14.75 -10.08 -5.28
N ARG A 16 15.62 -9.08 -5.35
CA ARG A 16 16.07 -8.34 -4.16
C ARG A 16 14.93 -7.58 -3.48
N ILE A 17 14.03 -7.00 -4.27
CA ILE A 17 12.86 -6.27 -3.75
C ILE A 17 11.83 -7.23 -3.17
N ALA A 18 11.59 -8.38 -3.81
CA ALA A 18 10.76 -9.45 -3.28
C ALA A 18 11.25 -9.89 -1.89
N PHE A 19 12.57 -10.06 -1.74
CA PHE A 19 13.18 -10.43 -0.47
C PHE A 19 12.97 -9.37 0.62
N ILE A 20 13.15 -8.08 0.30
CA ILE A 20 12.87 -6.97 1.24
C ILE A 20 11.39 -6.99 1.66
N LEU A 21 10.47 -7.19 0.71
CA LEU A 21 9.03 -7.29 0.99
C LEU A 21 8.71 -8.45 1.94
N ALA A 22 9.36 -9.60 1.73
CA ALA A 22 9.21 -10.78 2.58
C ALA A 22 9.69 -10.50 4.01
N VAL A 23 10.86 -9.87 4.16
CA VAL A 23 11.39 -9.47 5.48
C VAL A 23 10.45 -8.51 6.19
N ILE A 24 9.94 -7.48 5.49
CA ILE A 24 8.95 -6.55 6.08
C ILE A 24 7.70 -7.29 6.54
N THR A 25 7.24 -8.28 5.77
CA THR A 25 6.06 -9.07 6.13
C THR A 25 6.31 -9.96 7.35
N ILE A 26 7.49 -10.56 7.47
CA ILE A 26 7.89 -11.32 8.67
C ILE A 26 7.92 -10.41 9.90
N VAL A 27 8.50 -9.21 9.77
CA VAL A 27 8.55 -8.22 10.85
C VAL A 27 7.13 -7.79 11.25
N GLU A 28 6.24 -7.58 10.29
CA GLU A 28 4.84 -7.24 10.55
C GLU A 28 4.12 -8.30 11.38
N VAL A 29 4.27 -9.57 10.98
CA VAL A 29 3.70 -10.70 11.70
C VAL A 29 4.31 -10.81 13.10
N ALA A 30 5.62 -10.64 13.25
CA ALA A 30 6.28 -10.66 14.55
C ALA A 30 5.74 -9.57 15.49
N ILE A 31 5.67 -8.32 15.02
CA ILE A 31 5.16 -7.17 15.80
C ILE A 31 3.69 -7.40 16.17
N TYR A 32 2.88 -7.98 15.27
CA TYR A 32 1.48 -8.30 15.55
C TYR A 32 1.32 -9.28 16.74
N TYR A 33 2.21 -10.25 16.86
CA TYR A 33 2.17 -11.24 17.94
C TYR A 33 2.77 -10.75 19.27
N LEU A 34 3.52 -9.65 19.29
CA LEU A 34 4.12 -9.12 20.52
C LEU A 34 3.09 -8.30 21.34
N PRO A 35 2.77 -8.69 22.58
CA PRO A 35 1.83 -7.92 23.41
C PRO A 35 2.37 -6.55 23.84
N SER A 36 3.70 -6.39 23.90
CA SER A 36 4.36 -5.19 24.43
C SER A 36 4.27 -3.97 23.50
N VAL A 37 3.87 -4.15 22.24
CA VAL A 37 3.78 -3.09 21.22
C VAL A 37 2.36 -2.61 20.94
N ARG A 38 1.36 -3.12 21.70
CA ARG A 38 -0.07 -2.78 21.55
C ARG A 38 -0.39 -1.30 21.35
N PRO A 39 0.22 -0.33 22.06
CA PRO A 39 -0.11 1.09 21.89
C PRO A 39 0.29 1.65 20.52
N ILE A 40 1.34 1.09 19.92
CA ILE A 40 1.95 1.56 18.66
C ILE A 40 1.65 0.59 17.50
N LEU A 41 0.97 -0.53 17.77
CA LEU A 41 0.70 -1.58 16.80
C LEU A 41 -0.06 -1.06 15.59
N VAL A 42 -1.15 -0.30 15.79
CA VAL A 42 -1.93 0.28 14.69
C VAL A 42 -1.10 1.21 13.79
N PRO A 43 -0.43 2.27 14.32
CA PRO A 43 0.36 3.14 13.48
C PRO A 43 1.57 2.43 12.84
N ALA A 44 2.21 1.48 13.54
CA ALA A 44 3.32 0.71 12.98
C ALA A 44 2.87 -0.15 11.79
N LEU A 45 1.77 -0.89 11.93
CA LEU A 45 1.21 -1.72 10.86
C LEU A 45 0.77 -0.88 9.66
N LEU A 46 0.19 0.31 9.89
CA LEU A 46 -0.14 1.23 8.81
C LEU A 46 1.10 1.68 8.02
N ILE A 47 2.17 2.08 8.73
CA ILE A 47 3.43 2.49 8.09
C ILE A 47 4.03 1.34 7.27
N LEU A 48 4.10 0.13 7.84
CA LEU A 48 4.62 -1.05 7.15
C LEU A 48 3.77 -1.40 5.92
N SER A 49 2.45 -1.29 6.01
CA SER A 49 1.52 -1.54 4.91
C SER A 49 1.68 -0.51 3.77
N ILE A 50 1.80 0.78 4.10
CA ILE A 50 2.07 1.85 3.12
C ILE A 50 3.42 1.62 2.43
N ALA A 51 4.46 1.29 3.19
CA ALA A 51 5.78 1.02 2.64
C ALA A 51 5.76 -0.17 1.66
N LYS A 52 5.08 -1.26 2.01
CA LYS A 52 4.88 -2.40 1.12
C LYS A 52 4.12 -2.00 -0.14
N PHE A 53 3.03 -1.25 0.00
CA PHE A 53 2.23 -0.78 -1.13
C PHE A 53 3.07 0.03 -2.11
N ILE A 54 3.83 1.03 -1.64
CA ILE A 54 4.68 1.87 -2.49
C ILE A 54 5.73 1.03 -3.23
N MET A 55 6.34 0.07 -2.54
CA MET A 55 7.34 -0.80 -3.13
C MET A 55 6.75 -1.74 -4.20
N VAL A 56 5.55 -2.29 -3.96
CA VAL A 56 4.83 -3.12 -4.94
C VAL A 56 4.42 -2.31 -6.16
N VAL A 57 3.80 -1.14 -5.96
CA VAL A 57 3.36 -0.28 -7.04
C VAL A 57 4.56 0.24 -7.85
N GLY A 58 5.63 0.67 -7.17
CA GLY A 58 6.80 1.23 -7.82
C GLY A 58 7.58 0.21 -8.64
N PHE A 59 7.78 -1.00 -8.11
CA PHE A 59 8.67 -1.99 -8.73
C PHE A 59 7.94 -3.15 -9.39
N PHE A 60 6.95 -3.77 -8.73
CA PHE A 60 6.24 -4.93 -9.30
C PHE A 60 5.15 -4.56 -10.31
N MET A 61 4.49 -3.41 -10.13
CA MET A 61 3.54 -2.90 -11.14
C MET A 61 4.20 -2.07 -12.25
N HIS A 62 5.53 -2.11 -12.35
CA HIS A 62 6.34 -1.46 -13.39
C HIS A 62 6.22 0.07 -13.50
N LEU A 63 5.39 0.75 -12.71
CA LEU A 63 5.17 2.21 -12.77
C LEU A 63 6.46 3.05 -12.78
N LYS A 64 7.52 2.62 -12.08
CA LYS A 64 8.80 3.34 -12.07
C LYS A 64 9.52 3.27 -13.42
N PHE A 65 9.37 2.17 -14.15
CA PHE A 65 10.02 1.90 -15.44
C PHE A 65 9.12 2.19 -16.64
N ASP A 66 7.82 2.41 -16.40
CA ASP A 66 6.80 2.65 -17.40
C ASP A 66 6.58 4.13 -17.77
N HIS A 67 5.86 4.32 -18.88
CA HIS A 67 5.49 5.64 -19.38
C HIS A 67 4.65 6.43 -18.37
N ARG A 68 4.74 7.76 -18.38
CA ARG A 68 4.04 8.66 -17.42
C ARG A 68 2.53 8.44 -17.39
N LEU A 69 1.94 7.92 -18.46
CA LEU A 69 0.51 7.63 -18.57
C LEU A 69 0.06 6.54 -17.58
N TYR A 70 0.80 5.44 -17.44
CA TYR A 70 0.44 4.35 -16.52
C TYR A 70 0.53 4.79 -15.06
N ARG A 71 1.54 5.62 -14.72
CA ARG A 71 1.62 6.28 -13.41
C ARG A 71 0.44 7.18 -13.13
N PHE A 72 0.03 7.98 -14.11
CA PHE A 72 -1.08 8.91 -13.96
C PHE A 72 -2.42 8.20 -13.79
N MET A 73 -2.71 7.18 -14.61
CA MET A 73 -3.96 6.41 -14.50
C MET A 73 -4.09 5.71 -13.15
N PHE A 74 -3.00 5.12 -12.65
CA PHE A 74 -3.00 4.50 -11.32
C PHE A 74 -3.19 5.54 -10.20
N ALA A 75 -2.45 6.65 -10.25
CA ALA A 75 -2.56 7.70 -9.25
C ALA A 75 -3.96 8.35 -9.25
N ALA A 76 -4.57 8.56 -10.43
CA ALA A 76 -5.93 9.05 -10.57
C ALA A 76 -6.94 8.08 -9.94
N GLY A 77 -6.79 6.78 -10.19
CA GLY A 77 -7.61 5.75 -9.53
C GLY A 77 -7.45 5.76 -8.01
N LEU A 78 -6.22 5.84 -7.51
CA LEU A 78 -5.92 5.92 -6.07
C LEU A 78 -6.57 7.14 -5.42
N VAL A 79 -6.41 8.32 -6.03
CA VAL A 79 -7.02 9.56 -5.54
C VAL A 79 -8.54 9.49 -5.57
N LEU A 80 -9.12 8.93 -6.64
CA LEU A 80 -10.57 8.76 -6.74
C LEU A 80 -11.10 7.83 -5.64
N THR A 81 -10.47 6.68 -5.43
CA THR A 81 -10.87 5.73 -4.37
C THR A 81 -10.75 6.35 -2.98
N LEU A 82 -9.64 7.02 -2.67
CA LEU A 82 -9.50 7.74 -1.40
C LEU A 82 -10.56 8.85 -1.24
N GLY A 83 -10.82 9.61 -2.31
CA GLY A 83 -11.82 10.68 -2.30
C GLY A 83 -13.21 10.17 -2.01
N VAL A 84 -13.64 9.10 -2.71
CA VAL A 84 -14.95 8.46 -2.48
C VAL A 84 -15.03 7.87 -1.08
N TYR A 85 -13.98 7.21 -0.60
CA TYR A 85 -13.94 6.64 0.75
C TYR A 85 -14.07 7.72 1.82
N LEU A 86 -13.31 8.82 1.71
CA LEU A 86 -13.36 9.94 2.65
C LEU A 86 -14.71 10.67 2.60
N ALA A 87 -15.29 10.84 1.41
CA ALA A 87 -16.62 11.44 1.25
C ALA A 87 -17.71 10.57 1.91
N ALA A 88 -17.67 9.26 1.71
CA ALA A 88 -18.58 8.31 2.36
C ALA A 88 -18.40 8.34 3.88
N LEU A 89 -17.16 8.32 4.37
CA LEU A 89 -16.85 8.40 5.79
C LEU A 89 -17.38 9.70 6.41
N ALA A 90 -17.17 10.84 5.75
CA ALA A 90 -17.69 12.14 6.17
C ALA A 90 -19.22 12.15 6.23
N MET A 91 -19.89 11.52 5.24
CA MET A 91 -21.35 11.39 5.20
C MET A 91 -21.90 10.56 6.37
N PHE A 92 -21.30 9.40 6.65
CA PHE A 92 -21.69 8.59 7.80
C PHE A 92 -21.41 9.32 9.12
N TRP A 93 -20.27 9.99 9.21
CA TRP A 93 -19.93 10.77 10.40
C TRP A 93 -20.95 11.87 10.66
N THR A 94 -21.29 12.71 9.67
CA THR A 94 -22.30 13.77 9.82
C THR A 94 -23.71 13.23 10.08
N SER A 95 -24.09 12.12 9.45
CA SER A 95 -25.40 11.49 9.67
C SER A 95 -25.61 11.03 11.12
N ASN A 96 -24.55 10.67 11.85
CA ASN A 96 -24.63 10.29 13.25
C ASN A 96 -24.86 11.49 14.20
N TYR A 97 -24.69 12.73 13.72
CA TYR A 97 -24.92 13.96 14.49
C TYR A 97 -26.23 14.69 14.11
N ALA A 98 -27.05 14.11 13.21
CA ALA A 98 -28.29 14.75 12.78
C ALA A 98 -29.30 14.80 13.96
N PRO A 99 -29.70 15.99 14.44
CA PRO A 99 -30.72 16.09 15.47
C PRO A 99 -32.05 15.55 14.94
N PRO A 100 -32.86 14.87 15.77
CA PRO A 100 -34.19 14.42 15.37
C PRO A 100 -34.99 15.63 14.89
N LEU A 101 -35.61 15.51 13.71
CA LEU A 101 -36.43 16.58 13.16
C LEU A 101 -37.51 16.96 14.19
N PRO A 102 -37.75 18.26 14.42
CA PRO A 102 -38.84 18.67 15.29
C PRO A 102 -40.13 18.03 14.75
N ALA A 103 -40.82 17.29 15.61
CA ALA A 103 -42.14 16.76 15.32
C ALA A 103 -43.04 17.97 15.03
N ALA A 104 -43.46 18.10 13.76
CA ALA A 104 -44.43 19.08 13.33
C ALA A 104 -45.81 18.75 13.93
#